data_AF-A0A6V7JN66-F1
#
_entry.id   AF-A0A6V7JN66-F1
#
_cell.length_a   1.000
_cell.length_b   1.000
_cell.length_c   1.000
_cell.angle_alpha   90.00
_cell.angle_beta   90.00
_cell.angle_gamma   90.00
#
_symmetry.space_group_name_H-M   'P 1'
#
loop_
_entity.id
_entity.type
_entity.pdbx_description
1 polymer ?
#
loop_
_entity_poly.entity_id
_entity_poly.type
_entity_poly.pdbx_seq_one_letter_code
_entity_poly.pdbx_strand_id
1 'polypeptide(L)'
;TLYGAGACFATHPYQAMLAHVVLNLNGSMPRPFLFSAYWGPIDPDEYYFPLVLLSTSTIYCVVTMLVAIDCIFYMGCGHVCGLFAAL
;
A
#
# COMPACT_ATOMS: atom_id res chain seq x y z
N THR A 1 5.91 -11.10 -3.20
CA THR A 1 7.14 -10.75 -2.47
C THR A 1 7.23 -9.27 -2.11
N LEU A 2 6.82 -8.30 -2.95
CA LEU A 2 6.62 -6.89 -2.52
C LEU A 2 5.17 -6.41 -2.77
N TYR A 3 4.69 -6.59 -4.00
CA TYR A 3 3.28 -6.34 -4.34
C TYR A 3 2.28 -7.16 -3.52
N GLY A 4 2.60 -8.44 -3.25
CA GLY A 4 1.76 -9.28 -2.39
C GLY A 4 1.67 -8.77 -0.95
N ALA A 5 2.78 -8.27 -0.40
CA ALA A 5 2.77 -7.66 0.93
C ALA A 5 1.94 -6.35 0.94
N GLY A 6 2.08 -5.53 -0.11
CA GLY A 6 1.24 -4.35 -0.32
C GLY A 6 -0.25 -4.68 -0.41
N ALA A 7 -0.61 -5.76 -1.11
CA ALA A 7 -1.99 -6.23 -1.22
C ALA A 7 -2.55 -6.72 0.12
N CYS A 8 -1.79 -7.54 0.88
CA CYS A 8 -2.20 -7.97 2.21
C CYS A 8 -2.43 -6.78 3.15
N PHE A 9 -1.53 -5.79 3.12
CA PHE A 9 -1.64 -4.59 3.93
C PHE A 9 -2.84 -3.73 3.52
N ALA A 10 -3.08 -3.57 2.21
CA ALA A 10 -4.26 -2.88 1.66
C ALA A 10 -5.59 -3.52 2.06
N THR A 11 -5.63 -4.86 2.23
CA THR A 11 -6.84 -5.58 2.64
C THR A 11 -7.15 -5.52 4.14
N HIS A 12 -6.19 -5.10 4.98
CA HIS A 12 -6.36 -5.04 6.43
C HIS A 12 -7.63 -4.30 6.92
N PRO A 13 -7.95 -3.07 6.44
CA PRO A 13 -9.19 -2.39 6.89
C PRO A 13 -10.45 -3.12 6.42
N TYR A 14 -10.39 -3.79 5.28
CA TYR A 14 -11.52 -4.52 4.72
C TYR A 14 -11.83 -5.79 5.52
N GLN A 15 -10.82 -6.42 6.14
CA GLN A 15 -11.02 -7.59 7.00
C GLN A 15 -11.91 -7.29 8.21
N ALA A 16 -11.72 -6.13 8.86
CA ALA A 16 -12.55 -5.72 9.99
C ALA A 16 -14.01 -5.44 9.57
N MET A 17 -14.18 -4.80 8.42
CA MET A 17 -15.47 -4.53 7.79
C MET A 17 -16.20 -5.83 7.42
N LEU A 18 -15.52 -6.77 6.76
CA LEU A 18 -16.06 -8.10 6.44
C LEU A 18 -16.43 -8.89 7.69
N ALA A 19 -15.57 -8.93 8.71
CA ALA A 19 -15.83 -9.63 9.95
C ALA A 19 -17.09 -9.09 10.65
N HIS A 20 -17.28 -7.76 10.65
CA HIS A 20 -18.48 -7.15 11.21
C HIS A 20 -19.77 -7.56 10.50
N VAL A 21 -19.73 -7.66 9.17
CA VAL A 21 -20.86 -8.09 8.33
C VAL A 21 -21.16 -9.58 8.52
N VAL A 22 -20.13 -10.43 8.51
CA VAL A 22 -20.29 -11.90 8.64
C VAL A 22 -20.79 -12.28 10.03
N LEU A 23 -20.31 -11.61 11.08
CA LEU A 23 -20.69 -11.89 12.47
C LEU A 23 -21.96 -11.14 12.90
N ASN A 24 -22.58 -10.33 12.04
CA ASN A 24 -23.76 -9.52 12.34
C ASN A 24 -23.66 -8.79 13.69
N LEU A 25 -22.52 -8.15 13.95
CA LEU A 25 -22.35 -7.38 15.18
C LEU A 25 -23.34 -6.20 15.19
N ASN A 26 -24.08 -6.04 16.28
CA ASN A 26 -25.14 -5.05 16.44
C ASN A 26 -24.62 -3.61 16.73
N GLY A 27 -23.33 -3.36 16.46
CA GLY A 27 -22.62 -2.13 16.81
C GLY A 27 -22.39 -1.20 15.62
N SER A 28 -21.74 -0.05 15.89
CA SER A 28 -21.26 0.82 14.82
C SER A 28 -20.18 0.10 14.01
N MET A 29 -20.28 0.23 12.69
CA MET A 29 -19.35 -0.44 11.79
C MET A 29 -17.92 0.08 11.99
N PRO A 30 -16.93 -0.80 12.28
CA PRO A 30 -15.57 -0.37 12.49
C PRO A 30 -15.00 0.18 11.18
N ARG A 31 -14.52 1.41 11.23
CA ARG A 31 -13.84 2.13 10.13
C ARG A 31 -12.34 2.30 10.45
N PRO A 32 -11.56 1.22 10.53
CA PRO A 32 -10.14 1.34 10.80
C PRO A 32 -9.43 1.99 9.60
N PHE A 33 -8.53 2.93 9.87
CA PHE A 33 -7.59 3.44 8.87
C PHE A 33 -6.34 2.55 8.83
N LEU A 34 -5.70 2.46 7.66
CA LEU A 34 -4.43 1.72 7.52
C LEU A 34 -3.30 2.30 8.38
N PHE A 35 -3.32 3.61 8.58
CA PHE A 35 -2.37 4.34 9.39
C PHE A 35 -3.08 5.52 10.06
N SER A 36 -2.66 5.85 11.28
CA SER A 36 -3.12 7.07 11.96
C SER A 36 -2.45 8.28 11.31
N ALA A 37 -3.10 8.86 10.31
CA ALA A 37 -2.69 10.13 9.72
C ALA A 37 -3.55 11.29 10.23
N TYR A 38 -2.91 12.43 10.42
CA TYR A 38 -3.62 13.68 10.68
C TYR A 38 -4.08 14.25 9.33
N TRP A 39 -5.39 14.23 9.10
CA TRP A 39 -6.01 14.64 7.83
C TRP A 39 -6.29 16.16 7.75
N GLY A 40 -5.78 16.94 8.72
CA GLY A 40 -5.91 18.39 8.73
C GLY A 40 -7.38 18.84 8.84
N PRO A 41 -7.86 19.73 7.95
CA PRO A 41 -9.23 20.23 7.97
C PRO A 41 -10.26 19.27 7.35
N ILE A 42 -9.85 18.08 6.91
CA ILE A 42 -10.74 17.10 6.26
C ILE A 42 -11.31 16.17 7.32
N ASP A 43 -12.63 16.10 7.40
CA ASP A 43 -13.33 15.17 8.29
C ASP A 43 -13.17 13.72 7.79
N PRO A 44 -12.45 12.85 8.52
CA PRO A 44 -12.14 11.50 8.07
C PRO A 44 -13.36 10.58 8.04
N ASP A 45 -14.41 10.89 8.81
CA ASP A 45 -15.63 10.08 8.86
C ASP A 45 -16.52 10.27 7.62
N GLU A 46 -16.57 11.49 7.06
CA GLU A 46 -17.33 11.78 5.84
C GLU A 46 -16.59 11.26 4.59
N TYR A 47 -15.26 11.42 4.56
CA TYR A 47 -14.42 11.06 3.41
C TYR A 47 -13.68 9.73 3.59
N TYR A 48 -14.22 8.82 4.40
CA TYR A 48 -13.56 7.56 4.74
C TYR A 48 -13.13 6.74 3.51
N PHE A 49 -14.06 6.47 2.58
CA PHE A 49 -13.78 5.67 1.38
C PHE A 49 -12.69 6.26 0.47
N PRO A 50 -12.77 7.54 0.07
CA PRO A 50 -11.71 8.14 -0.76
C PRO A 50 -10.35 8.21 -0.03
N LEU A 51 -10.32 8.44 1.28
CA LEU A 51 -9.07 8.40 2.06
C LEU A 51 -8.45 6.99 2.07
N VAL A 52 -9.27 5.95 2.25
CA VAL A 52 -8.80 4.57 2.20
C VAL A 52 -8.26 4.22 0.80
N LEU A 53 -8.94 4.66 -0.27
CA LEU A 53 -8.43 4.46 -1.64
C LEU A 53 -7.10 5.21 -1.87
N LEU A 54 -6.99 6.46 -1.44
CA LEU A 54 -5.75 7.24 -1.55
C LEU A 54 -4.59 6.61 -0.77
N SER A 55 -4.86 6.14 0.44
CA SER A 55 -3.84 5.47 1.26
C SER A 55 -3.39 4.16 0.60
N THR A 56 -4.31 3.36 0.06
CA THR A 56 -3.95 2.13 -0.67
C THR A 56 -3.14 2.42 -1.94
N SER A 57 -3.50 3.43 -2.73
CA SER A 57 -2.77 3.79 -3.95
C SER A 57 -1.36 4.29 -3.63
N THR A 58 -1.20 5.05 -2.54
CA THR A 58 0.09 5.51 -2.05
C THR A 58 1.02 4.34 -1.72
N ILE A 59 0.52 3.29 -1.06
CA ILE A 59 1.29 2.08 -0.77
C ILE A 59 1.77 1.42 -2.06
N TYR A 60 0.90 1.26 -3.05
CA TYR A 60 1.29 0.70 -4.34
C TYR A 60 2.34 1.55 -5.05
N CYS A 61 2.22 2.88 -4.98
CA CYS A 61 3.21 3.80 -5.53
C CYS A 61 4.60 3.60 -4.88
N VAL A 62 4.66 3.52 -3.55
CA VAL A 62 5.91 3.24 -2.83
C VAL A 62 6.50 1.89 -3.23
N VAL A 63 5.67 0.84 -3.32
CA VAL A 63 6.12 -0.48 -3.76
C VAL A 63 6.67 -0.44 -5.19
N THR A 64 6.02 0.27 -6.12
CA THR A 64 6.52 0.42 -7.49
C THR A 64 7.86 1.16 -7.55
N MET A 65 8.04 2.18 -6.71
CA MET A 65 9.31 2.92 -6.62
C MET A 65 10.45 2.03 -6.13
N LEU A 66 10.21 1.20 -5.11
CA LEU A 66 11.22 0.26 -4.62
C LEU A 66 11.65 -0.73 -5.70
N VAL A 67 10.68 -1.31 -6.42
CA VAL A 67 10.96 -2.24 -7.52
C VAL A 67 11.74 -1.55 -8.65
N ALA A 68 11.39 -0.29 -8.97
CA ALA A 68 12.10 0.48 -9.98
C ALA A 68 13.57 0.74 -9.58
N ILE A 69 13.82 1.06 -8.32
CA ILE A 69 15.19 1.26 -7.79
C ILE A 69 16.00 -0.03 -7.92
N ASP A 70 15.44 -1.17 -7.52
CA ASP A 70 16.11 -2.47 -7.64
C ASP A 70 16.44 -2.82 -9.10
N CYS A 71 15.51 -2.55 -10.02
CA CYS A 71 15.74 -2.75 -11.45
C CYS A 71 16.87 -1.86 -11.98
N ILE A 72 16.88 -0.58 -11.63
CA ILE A 72 17.93 0.37 -12.07
C ILE A 72 19.29 -0.06 -11.54
N PHE A 73 19.36 -0.45 -10.27
CA PHE A 73 20.58 -0.94 -9.65
C PHE A 73 21.12 -2.17 -10.38
N TYR A 74 20.26 -3.16 -10.66
CA TYR A 74 20.64 -4.37 -11.38
C TYR A 74 21.14 -4.07 -12.80
N MET A 75 20.43 -3.21 -13.54
CA MET A 75 20.85 -2.78 -14.87
C MET A 75 22.19 -2.04 -14.85
N GLY A 76 22.42 -1.17 -13.86
CA GLY A 76 23.69 -0.47 -13.69
C GLY A 76 24.85 -1.42 -13.47
N CYS A 77 24.70 -2.38 -12.55
CA CYS A 77 25.70 -3.42 -12.33
C CYS A 77 25.95 -4.25 -13.61
N GLY A 78 24.90 -4.67 -14.30
CA GLY A 78 25.01 -5.42 -15.55
C GLY A 78 25.74 -4.65 -16.65
N HIS A 79 25.48 -3.35 -16.77
CA HIS A 79 26.15 -2.48 -17.73
C HIS A 79 27.65 -2.36 -17.46
N VAL A 80 28.04 -2.12 -16.21
CA VAL A 80 29.45 -2.02 -15.80
C VAL A 80 30.17 -3.36 -16.01
N CYS A 81 29.57 -4.48 -15.58
CA CYS A 81 30.13 -5.81 -15.81
C CYS A 81 30.29 -6.13 -17.30
N GLY A 82 29.30 -5.77 -18.13
CA GLY A 82 29.37 -5.97 -19.58
C GLY A 82 30.48 -5.13 -20.23
N LEU A 83 30.68 -3.90 -19.77
CA LEU A 83 31.78 -3.05 -20.24
C LEU A 83 33.15 -3.65 -19.88
N PHE A 84 33.31 -4.17 -18.66
CA PHE A 84 34.54 -4.86 -18.26
C PHE A 84 34.78 -6.17 -19.00
N ALA A 85 33.72 -6.94 -19.30
CA ALA A 85 33.84 -8.19 -20.05
C ALA A 85 34.20 -7.99 -21.53
N ALA A 86 33.92 -6.81 -22.08
CA ALA A 86 34.25 -6.43 -23.44
C ALA A 86 35.65 -5.78 -23.60
N LEU A 87 36.33 -5.52 -22.48
CA LEU A 87 37.69 -4.96 -22.41
C LEU A 87 38.73 -6.09 -22.31
#